data_AF-A0A8T5N1V5-F1
#
_entry.id   AF-A0A8T5N1V5-F1
#
_cell.length_a   1.000
_cell.length_b   1.000
_cell.length_c   1.000
_cell.angle_alpha   90.00
_cell.angle_beta   90.00
_cell.angle_gamma   90.00
#
_symmetry.space_group_name_H-M   'P 1'
#
loop_
_entity.id
_entity.type
_entity.pdbx_description
1 polymer ?
#
loop_
_entity_poly.entity_id
_entity_poly.type
_entity_poly.pdbx_seq_one_letter_code
_entity_poly.pdbx_strand_id
1 'polypeptide(L)'
;MKEDNKGCFIGYKIPFMFLIDKTWIANPFKDKIAEIFFKTSNKVPLSIIKGNSTNDAHENSKKSMLKAIKKRLRFGDKDSGAIAEILWNNYLGQEIVGNKFAKL
;
A
#
# COMPACT_ATOMS: atom_id res chain seq x y z
N MET A 1 -12.99 13.77 -22.36
CA MET A 1 -11.75 12.99 -22.48
C MET A 1 -12.10 11.71 -23.23
N LYS A 2 -11.48 11.46 -24.39
CA LYS A 2 -11.65 10.20 -25.13
C LYS A 2 -11.16 9.05 -24.25
N GLU A 3 -11.92 7.95 -24.22
CA GLU A 3 -11.50 6.68 -23.64
C GLU A 3 -10.33 6.13 -24.46
N ASP A 4 -9.14 6.61 -24.14
CA ASP A 4 -7.92 6.05 -24.69
C ASP A 4 -7.69 4.69 -24.01
N ASN A 5 -7.57 3.65 -24.84
CA ASN A 5 -7.23 2.27 -24.52
C ASN A 5 -5.80 2.11 -23.96
N LYS A 6 -5.28 3.16 -23.31
CA LYS A 6 -3.92 3.33 -22.79
C LYS A 6 -3.93 2.85 -21.34
N GLY A 7 -2.99 1.99 -21.00
CA GLY A 7 -2.92 1.28 -19.71
C GLY A 7 -3.00 2.18 -18.47
N CYS A 8 -2.99 1.54 -17.30
CA CYS A 8 -3.15 2.23 -16.03
C CYS A 8 -1.82 2.35 -15.29
N PHE A 9 -1.59 3.49 -14.67
CA PHE A 9 -0.55 3.67 -13.66
C PHE A 9 -1.18 3.62 -12.26
N ILE A 10 -0.58 2.85 -11.35
CA ILE A 10 -0.88 2.88 -9.91
C ILE A 10 0.44 3.10 -9.20
N GLY A 11 0.52 4.15 -8.40
CA GLY A 11 1.75 4.53 -7.70
C GLY A 11 1.46 5.50 -6.57
N TYR A 12 2.45 6.34 -6.24
CA TYR A 12 2.33 7.32 -5.17
C TYR A 12 2.69 8.72 -5.67
N LYS A 13 1.85 9.70 -5.36
CA LYS A 13 2.09 11.13 -5.66
C LYS A 13 2.91 11.86 -4.60
N ILE A 14 3.14 11.21 -3.46
CA ILE A 14 4.08 11.63 -2.42
C ILE A 14 5.02 10.46 -2.13
N PRO A 15 6.19 10.68 -1.53
CA PRO A 15 7.14 9.61 -1.26
C PRO A 15 6.50 8.45 -0.48
N PHE A 16 6.70 7.23 -0.99
CA PHE A 16 6.38 6.02 -0.23
C PHE A 16 7.35 5.91 0.94
N MET A 17 6.82 5.73 2.14
CA MET A 17 7.61 5.65 3.37
C MET A 17 7.33 4.34 4.10
N PHE A 18 8.32 3.83 4.82
CA PHE A 18 8.17 2.67 5.69
C PHE A 18 9.21 2.70 6.81
N LEU A 19 8.89 2.06 7.93
CA LEU A 19 9.84 1.85 9.02
C LEU A 19 10.54 0.51 8.87
N ILE A 20 11.78 0.47 9.34
CA ILE A 20 12.59 -0.74 9.43
C ILE A 20 13.01 -0.97 10.88
N ASP A 21 13.08 -2.24 11.26
CA ASP A 21 13.82 -2.67 12.44
C ASP A 21 15.29 -2.83 12.05
N LYS A 22 16.14 -1.96 12.63
CA LYS A 22 17.57 -1.93 12.32
C LYS A 22 18.27 -3.26 12.61
N THR A 23 17.70 -4.09 13.49
CA THR A 23 18.18 -5.45 13.79
C THR A 23 18.16 -6.36 12.55
N TRP A 24 17.25 -6.11 11.62
CA TRP A 24 16.99 -6.98 10.47
C TRP A 24 17.42 -6.38 9.12
N ILE A 25 18.27 -5.35 9.10
CA ILE A 25 18.74 -4.70 7.85
C ILE A 25 19.34 -5.72 6.88
N ALA A 26 20.18 -6.64 7.36
CA ALA A 26 20.80 -7.67 6.53
C ALA A 26 19.88 -8.90 6.28
N ASN A 27 18.70 -8.95 6.92
CA ASN A 27 17.74 -10.04 6.75
C ASN A 27 16.29 -9.50 6.76
N PRO A 28 15.90 -8.75 5.72
CA PRO A 28 14.64 -7.99 5.70
C PRO A 28 13.40 -8.88 5.80
N PHE A 29 13.49 -10.16 5.42
CA PHE A 29 12.38 -11.12 5.58
C PHE A 29 11.96 -11.35 7.04
N LYS A 30 12.85 -11.06 8.00
CA LYS A 30 12.57 -11.16 9.43
C LYS A 30 12.01 -9.87 10.02
N ASP A 31 12.03 -8.76 9.28
CA ASP A 31 11.54 -7.47 9.75
C ASP A 31 10.01 -7.42 9.78
N LYS A 32 9.44 -7.60 10.98
CA LYS A 32 7.99 -7.58 11.21
C LYS A 32 7.38 -6.18 11.14
N ILE A 33 8.19 -5.13 11.26
CA ILE A 33 7.74 -3.74 11.15
C ILE A 33 7.57 -3.39 9.67
N ALA A 34 8.61 -3.60 8.86
CA ALA A 34 8.58 -3.34 7.43
C ALA A 34 7.52 -4.20 6.71
N GLU A 35 7.33 -5.44 7.16
CA GLU A 35 6.33 -6.38 6.64
C GLU A 35 4.90 -5.77 6.59
N ILE A 36 4.55 -4.90 7.55
CA ILE A 36 3.22 -4.25 7.60
C ILE A 36 2.98 -3.40 6.35
N PHE A 37 3.97 -2.59 5.97
CA PHE A 37 3.88 -1.68 4.83
C PHE A 37 3.83 -2.48 3.53
N PHE A 38 4.75 -3.43 3.35
CA PHE A 38 4.82 -4.26 2.14
C PHE A 38 3.58 -5.14 1.95
N LYS A 39 3.00 -5.68 3.03
CA LYS A 39 1.74 -6.44 2.92
C LYS A 39 0.59 -5.61 2.37
N THR A 40 0.56 -4.31 2.68
CA THR A 40 -0.50 -3.41 2.21
C THR A 40 -0.24 -2.91 0.80
N SER A 41 0.98 -2.48 0.46
CA SER A 41 1.33 -1.99 -0.87
C SER A 41 1.29 -3.11 -1.92
N ASN A 42 1.78 -4.31 -1.58
CA ASN A 42 1.75 -5.47 -2.47
C ASN A 42 0.33 -5.98 -2.75
N LYS A 43 -0.71 -5.47 -2.08
CA LYS A 43 -2.10 -5.76 -2.49
C LYS A 43 -2.39 -5.27 -3.90
N VAL A 44 -1.76 -4.19 -4.37
CA VAL A 44 -1.96 -3.72 -5.75
C VAL A 44 -1.55 -4.80 -6.76
N PRO A 45 -0.26 -5.19 -6.87
CA PRO A 45 0.14 -6.18 -7.86
C PRO A 45 -0.55 -7.54 -7.65
N LEU A 46 -0.73 -7.98 -6.40
CA LEU A 46 -1.43 -9.24 -6.12
C LEU A 46 -2.91 -9.22 -6.56
N SER A 47 -3.61 -8.09 -6.45
CA SER A 47 -4.98 -7.97 -6.92
C SER A 47 -5.04 -7.99 -8.45
N ILE A 48 -4.11 -7.32 -9.14
CA ILE A 48 -4.07 -7.29 -10.61
C ILE A 48 -3.80 -8.70 -11.17
N ILE A 49 -2.82 -9.43 -10.61
CA ILE A 49 -2.50 -10.82 -11.02
C ILE A 49 -3.71 -11.75 -10.87
N LYS A 50 -4.62 -11.44 -9.94
CA LYS A 50 -5.87 -12.20 -9.73
C LYS A 50 -7.01 -11.81 -10.67
N GLY A 51 -6.77 -10.95 -11.66
CA GLY A 51 -7.77 -10.53 -12.65
C GLY A 51 -8.73 -9.42 -12.18
N ASN A 52 -8.43 -8.78 -11.04
CA ASN A 52 -9.20 -7.61 -10.61
C ASN A 52 -8.87 -6.41 -11.50
N SER A 53 -9.81 -5.45 -11.59
CA SER A 53 -9.52 -4.19 -12.27
C SER A 53 -8.45 -3.38 -11.53
N THR A 54 -7.81 -2.44 -12.22
CA THR A 54 -6.85 -1.51 -11.61
C THR A 54 -7.48 -0.67 -10.50
N ASN A 55 -8.75 -0.26 -10.64
CA ASN A 55 -9.50 0.39 -9.58
C ASN A 55 -9.70 -0.51 -8.36
N ASP A 56 -10.10 -1.76 -8.57
CA ASP A 56 -10.25 -2.72 -7.47
C ASP A 56 -8.92 -2.98 -6.76
N ALA A 57 -7.83 -3.09 -7.50
CA ALA A 57 -6.49 -3.26 -6.93
C ALA A 57 -6.07 -2.06 -6.07
N HIS A 58 -6.30 -0.85 -6.58
CA HIS A 58 -6.08 0.40 -5.85
C HIS A 58 -6.88 0.44 -4.54
N GLU A 59 -8.19 0.22 -4.61
CA GLU A 59 -9.08 0.25 -3.44
C GLU A 59 -8.77 -0.85 -2.42
N ASN A 60 -8.43 -2.06 -2.88
CA ASN A 60 -8.04 -3.17 -2.02
C ASN A 60 -6.79 -2.85 -1.20
N SER A 61 -5.79 -2.20 -1.82
CA SER A 61 -4.59 -1.77 -1.10
C SER A 61 -4.90 -0.67 -0.08
N LYS A 62 -5.68 0.35 -0.46
CA LYS A 62 -6.12 1.42 0.46
C LYS A 62 -6.93 0.89 1.64
N LYS A 63 -7.86 -0.03 1.39
CA LYS A 63 -8.62 -0.73 2.45
C LYS A 63 -7.69 -1.55 3.37
N SER A 64 -6.67 -2.20 2.81
CA SER A 64 -5.68 -2.93 3.60
C SER A 64 -4.86 -2.00 4.48
N MET A 65 -4.45 -0.83 3.99
CA MET A 65 -3.76 0.20 4.78
C MET A 65 -4.65 0.71 5.93
N LEU A 66 -5.90 1.08 5.65
CA LEU A 66 -6.84 1.51 6.70
C LEU A 66 -7.06 0.44 7.78
N LYS A 67 -7.13 -0.84 7.39
CA LYS A 67 -7.22 -1.95 8.35
C LYS A 67 -5.96 -2.05 9.21
N ALA A 68 -4.78 -1.89 8.62
CA ALA A 68 -3.51 -1.90 9.34
C ALA A 68 -3.41 -0.72 10.31
N ILE A 69 -3.79 0.50 9.90
CA ILE A 69 -3.85 1.69 10.75
C ILE A 69 -4.73 1.44 11.97
N LYS A 70 -6.00 1.04 11.75
CA LYS A 70 -6.94 0.74 12.84
C LYS A 70 -6.40 -0.33 13.79
N LYS A 71 -5.73 -1.36 13.25
CA LYS A 71 -5.13 -2.43 14.06
C LYS A 71 -3.96 -1.90 14.90
N ARG A 72 -3.06 -1.10 14.34
CA ARG A 72 -1.89 -0.56 15.05
C ARG A 72 -2.31 0.42 16.14
N LEU A 73 -3.22 1.34 15.86
CA LEU A 73 -3.75 2.27 16.87
C LEU A 73 -4.42 1.57 18.07
N ARG A 74 -4.93 0.35 17.89
CA ARG A 74 -5.48 -0.45 18.99
C ARG A 74 -4.43 -1.13 19.87
N PHE A 75 -3.24 -1.42 19.33
CA PHE A 75 -2.18 -2.04 20.15
C PHE A 75 -1.58 -1.04 21.14
N GLY A 76 -1.42 0.23 20.73
CA GLY A 76 -0.93 1.29 21.61
C GLY A 76 0.52 1.11 22.06
N ASP A 77 1.33 0.32 21.34
CA ASP A 77 2.76 0.20 21.60
C ASP A 77 3.52 1.47 21.14
N LYS A 78 4.78 1.60 21.57
CA LYS A 78 5.62 2.79 21.31
C LYS A 78 5.73 3.18 19.82
N ASP A 79 5.61 2.21 18.91
CA ASP A 79 5.78 2.43 17.47
C ASP A 79 4.42 2.58 16.75
N SER A 80 3.30 2.38 17.47
CA SER A 80 1.96 2.35 16.89
C SER A 80 1.57 3.68 16.23
N GLY A 81 1.93 4.81 16.85
CA GLY A 81 1.69 6.14 16.29
C GLY A 81 2.43 6.36 14.98
N ALA A 82 3.76 6.16 14.99
CA ALA A 82 4.61 6.34 13.80
C ALA A 82 4.22 5.40 12.65
N ILE A 83 3.90 4.14 12.95
CA ILE A 83 3.44 3.19 11.92
C ILE A 83 2.10 3.65 11.32
N ALA A 84 1.17 4.10 12.16
CA ALA A 84 -0.14 4.59 11.69
C ALA A 84 0.01 5.84 10.82
N GLU A 85 0.85 6.79 11.22
CA GLU A 85 1.14 8.01 10.47
C GLU A 85 1.75 7.70 9.10
N ILE A 86 2.75 6.82 9.03
CA ILE A 86 3.41 6.46 7.77
C ILE A 86 2.46 5.69 6.84
N LEU A 87 1.64 4.78 7.39
CA LEU A 87 0.58 4.12 6.62
C LEU A 87 -0.45 5.14 6.10
N TRP A 88 -0.76 6.18 6.88
CA TRP A 88 -1.67 7.25 6.46
C TRP A 88 -1.08 8.08 5.33
N ASN A 89 0.21 8.42 5.39
CA ASN A 89 0.94 9.03 4.28
C ASN A 89 0.80 8.17 3.01
N ASN A 90 1.13 6.88 3.08
CA ASN A 90 1.02 6.00 1.92
C ASN A 90 -0.43 5.89 1.41
N TYR A 91 -1.43 5.88 2.30
CA TYR A 91 -2.85 5.86 1.94
C TYR A 91 -3.28 7.11 1.16
N LEU A 92 -2.86 8.30 1.62
CA LEU A 92 -3.14 9.58 0.95
C LEU A 92 -2.33 9.71 -0.35
N GLY A 93 -1.12 9.17 -0.35
CA GLY A 93 -0.19 9.20 -1.46
C GLY A 93 -0.58 8.29 -2.61
N GLN A 94 -1.20 7.14 -2.34
CA GLN A 94 -1.53 6.18 -3.39
C GLN A 94 -2.53 6.78 -4.37
N GLU A 95 -2.17 6.75 -5.65
CA GLU A 95 -2.93 7.34 -6.75
C GLU A 95 -3.07 6.36 -7.91
N ILE A 96 -4.12 6.56 -8.71
CA ILE A 96 -4.42 5.82 -9.93
C ILE A 96 -4.69 6.80 -11.08
N VAL A 97 -3.99 6.62 -12.19
CA VAL A 97 -4.08 7.48 -13.39
C VAL A 97 -4.23 6.60 -14.64
N GLY A 98 -5.14 6.98 -15.54
CA GLY A 98 -5.43 6.22 -16.77
C GLY A 98 -6.68 5.34 -16.66
N ASN A 99 -6.71 4.22 -17.41
CA ASN A 99 -7.87 3.33 -17.46
C ASN A 99 -8.06 2.53 -16.16
N LYS A 100 -9.03 2.97 -15.34
CA LYS A 100 -9.41 2.37 -14.06
C LYS A 100 -10.04 0.97 -14.16
N PHE A 101 -10.42 0.55 -15.37
CA PHE A 101 -11.01 -0.76 -15.63
C PHE A 101 -10.05 -1.73 -16.32
N ALA A 102 -8.81 -1.33 -16.56
CA ALA A 102 -7.78 -2.19 -17.14
C ALA A 102 -7.52 -3.42 -16.24
N LYS A 103 -7.18 -4.54 -16.88
CA LYS A 103 -6.86 -5.84 -16.28
C LYS A 103 -5.63 -6.42 -16.98
N LEU A 104 -4.98 -7.40 -16.33
CA LEU A 104 -3.97 -8.25 -16.98
C LEU A 104 -4.63 -9.22 -17.97
#